data_AF-A0A9E0MMV2-F1
#
_entry.id   AF-A0A9E0MMV2-F1
#
_cell.length_a   1.000
_cell.length_b   1.000
_cell.length_c   1.000
_cell.angle_alpha   90.00
_cell.angle_beta   90.00
_cell.angle_gamma   90.00
#
_symmetry.space_group_name_H-M   'P 1'
#
loop_
_entity.id
_entity.type
_entity.pdbx_description
1 polymer ?
#
loop_
_entity_poly.entity_id
_entity_poly.type
_entity_poly.pdbx_seq_one_letter_code
_entity_poly.pdbx_strand_id
1 'polypeptide(L)'
;MADRRALAALVMAVAAGCRAPRPGAPLTQPHATAPRPAPAPAATLTAALDAGDPAAILAAAAAAPAEAVAAARPAIARAIAALPDAALAAHAEALASDQPPRGAIALALADRARRAGDRAGRERWLAVAAASPDADAADRAALTARAAVDRAVIAVLLPLSGPHAAIGRELRAAIALAPPAGATPLWLDTGGDPAGAVRAVEAADAAGALLALGPVGVREAEAARQRAAELGLPLALLSPSDPPPAPGLWGLLDSPTTEAVDAAELAAALGVGTVAVLAPRDEVGAAAAAAFVAAATALDLTVVAQGDYALETRTLGADVKAFLGLDPTTNPRLAAHLRRFGKRGWQTFSPDIGFALLYLPDRYERAALVASFLPYYGVELHREDFPDLDALARKHGGRLPQVVQLVGSSSWHHPGLIARGGPAVEGALVIAPCPLDDGDPAATAFVDGFRAATRRDPSPAAAAAHDAWRLLEAARVGVGGRDLRASLDGALAGASLDDGACGPARVGPDRRIDRTPAVLKVDASAFVREPM
;
A
#
# COMPACT_ATOMS: atom_id res chain seq x y z
N MET A 1 -60.04 60.46 -8.88
CA MET A 1 -59.28 60.61 -10.14
C MET A 1 -59.70 59.45 -11.02
N ALA A 2 -60.65 59.64 -11.95
CA ALA A 2 -60.41 60.10 -13.34
C ALA A 2 -59.63 59.01 -14.11
N ASP A 3 -60.22 58.07 -14.87
CA ASP A 3 -61.27 58.08 -15.92
C ASP A 3 -60.73 58.19 -17.37
N ARG A 4 -61.16 57.23 -18.20
CA ARG A 4 -61.41 57.27 -19.67
C ARG A 4 -60.34 57.00 -20.77
N ARG A 5 -60.83 56.21 -21.75
CA ARG A 5 -60.46 56.04 -23.20
C ARG A 5 -59.24 55.13 -23.48
N ALA A 6 -59.17 54.30 -24.55
CA ALA A 6 -60.03 53.97 -25.73
C ALA A 6 -59.43 52.72 -26.47
N LEU A 7 -60.02 51.97 -27.42
CA LEU A 7 -61.39 51.65 -27.92
C LEU A 7 -61.27 50.45 -28.94
N ALA A 8 -62.39 49.93 -29.50
CA ALA A 8 -62.54 49.01 -30.66
C ALA A 8 -62.19 47.51 -30.45
N ALA A 9 -62.88 46.50 -31.03
CA ALA A 9 -64.16 46.42 -31.78
C ALA A 9 -64.78 45.01 -31.57
N LEU A 10 -66.05 44.88 -31.17
CA LEU A 10 -67.29 44.67 -31.96
C LEU A 10 -67.70 43.19 -32.15
N VAL A 11 -68.98 42.93 -31.87
CA VAL A 11 -69.64 41.62 -31.78
C VAL A 11 -70.44 41.31 -33.05
N MET A 12 -70.55 40.03 -33.41
CA MET A 12 -71.74 39.48 -34.07
C MET A 12 -72.13 38.14 -33.43
N ALA A 13 -73.39 38.03 -33.02
CA ALA A 13 -74.01 36.85 -32.39
C ALA A 13 -75.26 36.43 -33.20
N VAL A 14 -76.17 35.65 -32.58
CA VAL A 14 -77.49 35.21 -33.11
C VAL A 14 -77.37 33.98 -34.04
N ALA A 15 -78.16 32.90 -33.97
CA ALA A 15 -79.41 32.54 -33.27
C ALA A 15 -79.43 31.00 -33.01
N ALA A 16 -80.40 30.33 -32.37
CA ALA A 16 -81.57 30.66 -31.54
C ALA A 16 -82.00 29.36 -30.80
N GLY A 17 -82.84 29.47 -29.77
CA GLY A 17 -83.29 28.32 -28.98
C GLY A 17 -84.55 27.59 -29.48
N CYS A 18 -84.77 26.42 -28.90
CA CYS A 18 -86.05 25.74 -28.65
C CYS A 18 -86.97 25.34 -29.84
N ARG A 19 -86.94 24.03 -30.16
CA ARG A 19 -88.17 23.26 -30.49
C ARG A 19 -88.05 21.83 -29.94
N ALA A 20 -89.19 21.29 -29.49
CA ALA A 20 -89.33 20.00 -28.80
C ALA A 20 -89.51 18.81 -29.79
N PRO A 21 -89.52 17.53 -29.35
CA PRO A 21 -88.88 16.44 -30.08
C PRO A 21 -89.82 15.53 -30.92
N ARG A 22 -89.22 14.64 -31.71
CA ARG A 22 -89.82 13.38 -32.20
C ARG A 22 -88.82 12.20 -32.06
N PRO A 23 -89.30 10.95 -31.90
CA PRO A 23 -88.50 9.88 -31.32
C PRO A 23 -87.90 8.89 -32.34
N GLY A 24 -86.87 8.15 -31.91
CA GLY A 24 -86.57 6.82 -32.46
C GLY A 24 -85.22 6.63 -33.16
N ALA A 25 -84.14 6.43 -32.39
CA ALA A 25 -82.98 5.62 -32.77
C ALA A 25 -82.30 5.14 -31.47
N PRO A 26 -81.86 3.86 -31.36
CA PRO A 26 -81.30 3.34 -30.11
C PRO A 26 -79.90 3.89 -29.82
N LEU A 27 -79.62 4.14 -28.55
CA LEU A 27 -78.29 4.48 -28.06
C LEU A 27 -77.35 3.28 -28.25
N THR A 28 -76.33 3.43 -29.10
CA THR A 28 -75.20 2.51 -29.14
C THR A 28 -74.41 2.64 -27.84
N GLN A 29 -74.35 1.56 -27.06
CA GLN A 29 -73.48 1.52 -25.88
C GLN A 29 -72.01 1.64 -26.31
N PRO A 30 -71.15 2.34 -25.54
CA PRO A 30 -69.73 2.30 -25.78
C PRO A 30 -69.24 0.86 -25.60
N HIS A 31 -68.66 0.28 -26.65
CA HIS A 31 -67.98 -1.00 -26.52
C HIS A 31 -66.86 -0.87 -25.48
N ALA A 32 -66.95 -1.67 -24.42
CA ALA A 32 -65.83 -1.88 -23.51
C ALA A 32 -64.65 -2.38 -24.35
N THR A 33 -63.56 -1.60 -24.39
CA THR A 33 -62.36 -1.98 -25.12
C THR A 33 -61.83 -3.25 -24.47
N ALA A 34 -61.77 -4.35 -25.23
CA ALA A 34 -61.21 -5.60 -24.73
C ALA A 34 -59.78 -5.33 -24.21
N PRO A 35 -59.37 -5.91 -23.07
CA PRO A 35 -58.03 -5.71 -22.55
C PRO A 35 -57.01 -6.10 -23.63
N ARG A 36 -56.03 -5.22 -23.89
CA ARG A 36 -54.94 -5.53 -24.82
C ARG A 36 -54.31 -6.86 -24.41
N PRO A 37 -54.06 -7.78 -25.35
CA PRO A 37 -53.33 -9.00 -25.02
C PRO A 37 -51.99 -8.64 -24.37
N ALA A 38 -51.62 -9.37 -23.33
CA ALA A 38 -50.36 -9.15 -22.63
C ALA A 38 -49.20 -9.20 -23.65
N PRO A 39 -48.20 -8.29 -23.54
CA PRO A 39 -47.05 -8.32 -24.44
C PRO A 39 -46.36 -9.69 -24.37
N ALA A 40 -45.88 -10.16 -25.52
CA ALA A 40 -45.12 -11.41 -25.59
C ALA A 40 -43.92 -11.35 -24.62
N PRO A 41 -43.54 -12.43 -23.93
CA PRO A 41 -42.57 -12.34 -22.82
C PRO A 41 -41.22 -11.70 -23.19
N ALA A 42 -40.74 -11.91 -24.43
CA ALA A 42 -39.55 -11.23 -24.94
C ALA A 42 -39.71 -9.70 -25.00
N ALA A 43 -40.89 -9.20 -25.41
CA ALA A 43 -41.18 -7.76 -25.44
C ALA A 43 -41.33 -7.17 -24.04
N THR A 44 -41.83 -7.95 -23.07
CA THR A 44 -41.84 -7.57 -21.65
C THR A 44 -40.43 -7.40 -21.11
N LEU A 45 -39.51 -8.31 -21.45
CA LEU A 45 -38.10 -8.19 -21.07
C LEU A 45 -37.44 -6.97 -21.71
N THR A 46 -37.64 -6.72 -23.02
CA THR A 46 -37.15 -5.51 -23.68
C THR A 46 -37.65 -4.23 -22.97
N ALA A 47 -38.95 -4.14 -22.69
CA ALA A 47 -39.52 -2.98 -22.01
C ALA A 47 -38.96 -2.79 -20.58
N ALA A 48 -38.68 -3.87 -19.86
CA ALA A 48 -38.04 -3.81 -18.54
C ALA A 48 -36.57 -3.35 -18.63
N LEU A 49 -35.83 -3.79 -19.66
CA LEU A 49 -34.47 -3.34 -19.94
C LEU A 49 -34.42 -1.85 -20.29
N ASP A 50 -35.36 -1.37 -21.12
CA ASP A 50 -35.48 0.04 -21.50
C ASP A 50 -35.88 0.93 -20.31
N ALA A 51 -36.73 0.42 -19.40
CA ALA A 51 -37.11 1.12 -18.17
C ALA A 51 -36.01 1.13 -17.10
N GLY A 52 -35.08 0.16 -17.14
CA GLY A 52 -33.92 0.08 -16.25
C GLY A 52 -34.20 -0.34 -14.81
N ASP A 53 -35.44 -0.70 -14.45
CA ASP A 53 -35.78 -1.17 -13.10
C ASP A 53 -35.22 -2.58 -12.84
N PRO A 54 -34.31 -2.77 -11.86
CA PRO A 54 -33.76 -4.08 -11.52
C PRO A 54 -34.81 -5.14 -11.21
N ALA A 55 -35.89 -4.79 -10.50
CA ALA A 55 -36.90 -5.78 -10.10
C ALA A 55 -37.73 -6.25 -11.32
N ALA A 56 -38.21 -5.31 -12.15
CA ALA A 56 -38.87 -5.64 -13.41
C ALA A 56 -37.99 -6.47 -14.36
N ILE A 57 -36.68 -6.21 -14.43
CA ILE A 57 -35.75 -6.98 -15.28
C ILE A 57 -35.69 -8.45 -14.82
N LEU A 58 -35.54 -8.72 -13.51
CA LEU A 58 -35.49 -10.09 -13.00
C LEU A 58 -36.84 -10.81 -13.17
N ALA A 59 -37.95 -10.12 -12.90
CA ALA A 59 -39.29 -10.68 -13.07
C ALA A 59 -39.63 -10.97 -14.55
N ALA A 60 -39.23 -10.11 -15.49
CA ALA A 60 -39.48 -10.32 -16.91
C ALA A 60 -38.60 -11.43 -17.50
N ALA A 61 -37.37 -11.61 -17.00
CA ALA A 61 -36.47 -12.69 -17.42
C ALA A 61 -37.05 -14.09 -17.13
N ALA A 62 -37.84 -14.24 -16.06
CA ALA A 62 -38.49 -15.50 -15.67
C ALA A 62 -39.48 -16.07 -16.68
N ALA A 63 -40.09 -15.23 -17.50
CA ALA A 63 -41.03 -15.63 -18.53
C ALA A 63 -40.42 -15.60 -19.95
N ALA A 64 -39.21 -15.06 -20.11
CA ALA A 64 -38.62 -14.79 -21.42
C ALA A 64 -37.97 -16.05 -22.04
N PRO A 65 -37.92 -16.15 -23.39
CA PRO A 65 -37.20 -17.22 -24.06
C PRO A 65 -35.71 -17.22 -23.70
N ALA A 66 -35.10 -18.40 -23.61
CA ALA A 66 -33.69 -18.57 -23.20
C ALA A 66 -32.70 -17.73 -24.02
N GLU A 67 -32.94 -17.55 -25.32
CA GLU A 67 -32.14 -16.69 -26.21
C GLU A 67 -32.17 -15.21 -25.80
N ALA A 68 -33.35 -14.71 -25.41
CA ALA A 68 -33.53 -13.34 -24.94
C ALA A 68 -32.89 -13.13 -23.56
N VAL A 69 -32.99 -14.12 -22.67
CA VAL A 69 -32.30 -14.12 -21.36
C VAL A 69 -30.78 -14.12 -21.55
N ALA A 70 -30.26 -14.96 -22.46
CA ALA A 70 -28.83 -15.02 -22.77
C ALA A 70 -28.30 -13.68 -23.33
N ALA A 71 -29.05 -13.03 -24.22
CA ALA A 71 -28.72 -11.69 -24.73
C ALA A 71 -28.78 -10.62 -23.61
N ALA A 72 -29.76 -10.73 -22.70
CA ALA A 72 -29.93 -9.81 -21.58
C ALA A 72 -28.97 -10.04 -20.39
N ARG A 73 -28.15 -11.09 -20.41
CA ARG A 73 -27.28 -11.50 -19.29
C ARG A 73 -26.48 -10.36 -18.62
N PRO A 74 -25.84 -9.43 -19.35
CA PRO A 74 -25.13 -8.31 -18.71
C PRO A 74 -26.05 -7.34 -17.95
N ALA A 75 -27.29 -7.15 -18.42
CA ALA A 75 -28.26 -6.29 -17.73
C ALA A 75 -28.88 -7.01 -16.52
N ILE A 76 -29.14 -8.31 -16.63
CA ILE A 76 -29.55 -9.16 -15.50
C ILE A 76 -28.49 -9.14 -14.40
N ALA A 77 -27.20 -9.27 -14.75
CA ALA A 77 -26.11 -9.18 -13.78
C ALA A 77 -26.07 -7.81 -13.06
N ARG A 78 -26.30 -6.70 -13.79
CA ARG A 78 -26.43 -5.36 -13.18
C ARG A 78 -27.66 -5.24 -12.27
N ALA A 79 -28.79 -5.81 -12.66
CA ALA A 79 -30.00 -5.83 -11.84
C ALA A 79 -29.78 -6.61 -10.53
N ILE A 80 -29.12 -7.77 -10.61
CA ILE A 80 -28.70 -8.55 -9.42
C ILE A 80 -27.76 -7.72 -8.53
N ALA A 81 -26.76 -7.05 -9.11
CA ALA A 81 -25.84 -6.20 -8.37
C ALA A 81 -26.54 -5.05 -7.63
N ALA A 82 -27.58 -4.45 -8.21
CA ALA A 82 -28.29 -3.30 -7.64
C ALA A 82 -29.26 -3.65 -6.49
N LEU A 83 -29.80 -4.88 -6.45
CA LEU A 83 -30.83 -5.26 -5.47
C LEU A 83 -30.23 -5.74 -4.13
N PRO A 84 -30.89 -5.46 -3.00
CA PRO A 84 -30.49 -5.96 -1.67
C PRO A 84 -30.78 -7.45 -1.52
N ASP A 85 -30.03 -8.11 -0.62
CA ASP A 85 -30.05 -9.57 -0.45
C ASP A 85 -31.43 -10.13 -0.14
N ALA A 86 -32.24 -9.43 0.66
CA ALA A 86 -33.62 -9.82 0.95
C ALA A 86 -34.54 -9.80 -0.28
N ALA A 87 -34.36 -8.83 -1.18
CA ALA A 87 -35.14 -8.76 -2.42
C ALA A 87 -34.70 -9.85 -3.41
N LEU A 88 -33.39 -10.11 -3.52
CA LEU A 88 -32.85 -11.20 -4.32
C LEU A 88 -33.30 -12.57 -3.82
N ALA A 89 -33.26 -12.80 -2.50
CA ALA A 89 -33.73 -14.04 -1.90
C ALA A 89 -35.21 -14.29 -2.22
N ALA A 90 -36.06 -13.28 -2.06
CA ALA A 90 -37.48 -13.37 -2.42
C ALA A 90 -37.71 -13.66 -3.92
N HIS A 91 -36.89 -13.11 -4.82
CA HIS A 91 -36.96 -13.45 -6.25
C HIS A 91 -36.54 -14.91 -6.49
N ALA A 92 -35.41 -15.38 -5.95
CA ALA A 92 -34.93 -16.74 -6.13
C ALA A 92 -35.87 -17.82 -5.51
N GLU A 93 -36.55 -17.48 -4.43
CA GLU A 93 -37.55 -18.34 -3.77
C GLU A 93 -38.88 -18.39 -4.52
N ALA A 94 -39.25 -17.35 -5.27
CA ALA A 94 -40.45 -17.32 -6.10
C ALA A 94 -40.32 -18.06 -7.44
N LEU A 95 -39.08 -18.34 -7.90
CA LEU A 95 -38.80 -19.00 -9.17
C LEU A 95 -38.74 -20.52 -9.04
N ALA A 96 -39.33 -21.23 -10.01
CA ALA A 96 -39.14 -22.66 -10.17
C ALA A 96 -37.69 -23.01 -10.54
N SER A 97 -37.27 -24.26 -10.31
CA SER A 97 -35.87 -24.67 -10.46
C SER A 97 -35.29 -24.49 -11.87
N ASP A 98 -36.14 -24.53 -12.89
CA ASP A 98 -35.81 -24.38 -14.31
C ASP A 98 -35.98 -22.95 -14.83
N GLN A 99 -36.48 -22.02 -14.03
CA GLN A 99 -36.73 -20.63 -14.43
C GLN A 99 -35.48 -19.74 -14.21
N PRO A 100 -34.90 -19.15 -15.26
CA PRO A 100 -33.87 -18.14 -15.09
C PRO A 100 -34.48 -16.85 -14.50
N PRO A 101 -33.70 -15.97 -13.85
CA PRO A 101 -32.28 -16.08 -13.57
C PRO A 101 -32.01 -16.64 -12.15
N ARG A 102 -32.77 -17.67 -11.72
CA ARG A 102 -32.70 -18.23 -10.36
C ARG A 102 -31.30 -18.69 -9.96
N GLY A 103 -30.61 -19.40 -10.84
CA GLY A 103 -29.24 -19.85 -10.66
C GLY A 103 -28.26 -18.68 -10.57
N ALA A 104 -28.39 -17.68 -11.44
CA ALA A 104 -27.56 -16.48 -11.40
C ALA A 104 -27.76 -15.66 -10.10
N ILE A 105 -29.00 -15.51 -9.63
CA ILE A 105 -29.31 -14.87 -8.34
C ILE A 105 -28.69 -15.67 -7.18
N ALA A 106 -28.83 -17.01 -7.21
CA ALA A 106 -28.29 -17.88 -6.16
C ALA A 106 -26.76 -17.82 -6.09
N LEU A 107 -26.05 -17.79 -7.23
CA LEU A 107 -24.59 -17.61 -7.24
C LEU A 107 -24.17 -16.26 -6.63
N ALA A 108 -24.88 -15.17 -6.97
CA ALA A 108 -24.60 -13.85 -6.40
C ALA A 108 -24.86 -13.79 -4.88
N LEU A 109 -25.95 -14.40 -4.40
CA LEU A 109 -26.24 -14.51 -2.97
C LEU A 109 -25.22 -15.39 -2.24
N ALA A 110 -24.76 -16.48 -2.86
CA ALA A 110 -23.70 -17.33 -2.30
C ALA A 110 -22.38 -16.56 -2.13
N ASP A 111 -21.97 -15.75 -3.13
CA ASP A 111 -20.74 -14.93 -3.04
C ASP A 111 -20.88 -13.76 -2.06
N ARG A 112 -22.06 -13.14 -1.94
CA ARG A 112 -22.32 -12.14 -0.88
C ARG A 112 -22.26 -12.76 0.52
N ALA A 113 -22.92 -13.90 0.74
CA ALA A 113 -22.83 -14.63 2.00
C ALA A 113 -21.38 -15.06 2.32
N ARG A 114 -20.62 -15.50 1.30
CA ARG A 114 -19.19 -15.80 1.41
C ARG A 114 -18.38 -14.58 1.91
N ARG A 115 -18.58 -13.38 1.34
CA ARG A 115 -17.91 -12.13 1.77
C ARG A 115 -18.33 -11.66 3.17
N ALA A 116 -19.58 -11.91 3.56
CA ALA A 116 -20.10 -11.60 4.89
C ALA A 116 -19.65 -12.59 5.98
N GLY A 117 -18.99 -13.69 5.62
CA GLY A 117 -18.67 -14.79 6.53
C GLY A 117 -19.87 -15.68 6.90
N ASP A 118 -21.03 -15.49 6.27
CA ASP A 118 -22.20 -16.33 6.46
C ASP A 118 -22.02 -17.67 5.72
N ARG A 119 -21.40 -18.62 6.43
CA ARG A 119 -21.18 -19.97 5.95
C ARG A 119 -22.49 -20.69 5.61
N ALA A 120 -23.53 -20.52 6.43
CA ALA A 120 -24.80 -21.22 6.27
C ALA A 120 -25.59 -20.70 5.07
N GLY A 121 -25.67 -19.37 4.90
CA GLY A 121 -26.24 -18.73 3.72
C GLY A 121 -25.47 -19.08 2.44
N ARG A 122 -24.14 -19.10 2.47
CA ARG A 122 -23.30 -19.54 1.34
C ARG A 122 -23.64 -20.97 0.92
N GLU A 123 -23.68 -21.90 1.87
CA GLU A 123 -23.96 -23.32 1.59
C GLU A 123 -25.41 -23.51 1.10
N ARG A 124 -26.38 -22.79 1.68
CA ARG A 124 -27.77 -22.73 1.20
C ARG A 124 -27.86 -22.29 -0.26
N TRP A 125 -27.25 -21.16 -0.61
CA TRP A 125 -27.37 -20.60 -1.95
C TRP A 125 -26.55 -21.37 -3.00
N LEU A 126 -25.42 -21.99 -2.63
CA LEU A 126 -24.73 -22.95 -3.51
C LEU A 126 -25.60 -24.17 -3.84
N ALA A 127 -26.38 -24.68 -2.88
CA ALA A 127 -27.33 -25.77 -3.14
C ALA A 127 -28.48 -25.33 -4.08
N VAL A 128 -29.00 -24.11 -3.93
CA VAL A 128 -29.99 -23.54 -4.88
C VAL A 128 -29.41 -23.38 -6.28
N ALA A 129 -28.16 -22.91 -6.40
CA ALA A 129 -27.47 -22.80 -7.69
C ALA A 129 -27.18 -24.16 -8.32
N ALA A 130 -26.80 -25.17 -7.53
CA ALA A 130 -26.60 -26.54 -8.03
C ALA A 130 -27.88 -27.19 -8.57
N ALA A 131 -29.05 -26.75 -8.09
CA ALA A 131 -30.36 -27.21 -8.54
C ALA A 131 -30.99 -26.33 -9.64
N SER A 132 -30.26 -25.36 -10.20
CA SER A 132 -30.78 -24.41 -11.22
C SER A 132 -29.99 -24.50 -12.53
N PRO A 133 -30.58 -24.86 -13.69
CA PRO A 133 -29.87 -25.04 -14.95
C PRO A 133 -29.21 -23.77 -15.53
N ASP A 134 -29.66 -22.58 -15.14
CA ASP A 134 -29.10 -21.30 -15.57
C ASP A 134 -27.87 -20.86 -14.76
N ALA A 135 -27.50 -21.59 -13.69
CA ALA A 135 -26.29 -21.33 -12.93
C ALA A 135 -25.05 -21.75 -13.74
N ASP A 136 -24.15 -20.80 -14.00
CA ASP A 136 -22.88 -21.11 -14.67
C ASP A 136 -22.06 -22.13 -13.88
N ALA A 137 -21.62 -23.19 -14.56
CA ALA A 137 -20.94 -24.32 -13.93
C ALA A 137 -19.52 -23.98 -13.48
N ALA A 138 -18.83 -23.06 -14.17
CA ALA A 138 -17.49 -22.61 -13.81
C ALA A 138 -17.56 -21.64 -12.62
N ASP A 139 -18.48 -20.67 -12.63
CA ASP A 139 -18.71 -19.77 -11.49
C ASP A 139 -19.10 -20.55 -10.22
N ARG A 140 -19.99 -21.55 -10.36
CA ARG A 140 -20.39 -22.43 -9.26
C ARG A 140 -19.22 -23.25 -8.73
N ALA A 141 -18.38 -23.80 -9.61
CA ALA A 141 -17.19 -24.55 -9.19
C ALA A 141 -16.18 -23.64 -8.46
N ALA A 142 -15.91 -22.44 -8.99
CA ALA A 142 -15.02 -21.46 -8.40
C ALA A 142 -15.51 -20.99 -7.01
N LEU A 143 -16.81 -20.72 -6.85
CA LEU A 143 -17.38 -20.36 -5.55
C LEU A 143 -17.42 -21.53 -4.56
N THR A 144 -17.59 -22.78 -5.04
CA THR A 144 -17.54 -23.97 -4.19
C THR A 144 -16.14 -24.24 -3.66
N ALA A 145 -15.11 -23.97 -4.46
CA ALA A 145 -13.71 -24.14 -4.09
C ALA A 145 -13.20 -23.10 -3.06
N ARG A 146 -13.94 -22.01 -2.83
CA ARG A 146 -13.56 -20.91 -1.91
C ARG A 146 -14.35 -20.97 -0.61
N ALA A 147 -13.66 -20.91 0.52
CA ALA A 147 -14.30 -20.81 1.83
C ALA A 147 -15.09 -19.48 1.99
N ALA A 148 -16.03 -19.46 2.93
CA ALA A 148 -16.54 -18.20 3.47
C ALA A 148 -15.40 -17.44 4.14
N VAL A 149 -15.42 -16.11 4.08
CA VAL A 149 -14.38 -15.28 4.73
C VAL A 149 -14.47 -15.48 6.24
N ASP A 150 -13.41 -16.00 6.84
CA ASP A 150 -13.32 -16.17 8.28
C ASP A 150 -12.66 -14.94 8.91
N ARG A 151 -13.39 -14.27 9.80
CA ARG A 151 -12.94 -13.07 10.51
C ARG A 151 -11.73 -13.33 11.43
N ALA A 152 -11.46 -14.58 11.81
CA ALA A 152 -10.27 -14.94 12.57
C ALA A 152 -9.04 -15.16 11.66
N VAL A 153 -9.20 -15.62 10.42
CA VAL A 153 -8.07 -16.08 9.61
C VAL A 153 -7.35 -14.92 8.93
N ILE A 154 -6.07 -14.74 9.29
CA ILE A 154 -5.14 -13.86 8.57
C ILE A 154 -4.07 -14.77 7.95
N ALA A 155 -3.91 -14.71 6.63
CA ALA A 155 -2.84 -15.42 5.96
C ALA A 155 -1.51 -14.70 6.15
N VAL A 156 -0.42 -15.45 6.37
CA VAL A 156 0.92 -14.90 6.59
C VAL A 156 1.88 -15.55 5.58
N LEU A 157 2.28 -14.77 4.59
CA LEU A 157 3.00 -15.17 3.40
C LEU A 157 4.49 -14.87 3.60
N LEU A 158 5.28 -15.91 3.85
CA LEU A 158 6.70 -15.78 4.16
C LEU A 158 7.52 -16.77 3.32
N PRO A 159 8.79 -16.45 2.98
CA PRO A 159 9.70 -17.42 2.41
C PRO A 159 10.14 -18.40 3.51
N LEU A 160 9.42 -19.51 3.66
CA LEU A 160 9.70 -20.55 4.66
C LEU A 160 10.63 -21.64 4.10
N SER A 161 10.69 -21.76 2.77
CA SER A 161 11.70 -22.54 2.02
C SER A 161 12.53 -21.64 1.08
N GLY A 162 13.36 -22.24 0.23
CA GLY A 162 14.23 -21.52 -0.70
C GLY A 162 15.42 -20.79 -0.07
N PRO A 163 16.11 -19.91 -0.83
CA PRO A 163 17.30 -19.20 -0.36
C PRO A 163 17.01 -18.19 0.76
N HIS A 164 15.76 -17.72 0.87
CA HIS A 164 15.32 -16.75 1.86
C HIS A 164 14.62 -17.38 3.08
N ALA A 165 14.69 -18.72 3.22
CA ALA A 165 14.08 -19.48 4.31
C ALA A 165 14.50 -19.01 5.72
N ALA A 166 15.67 -18.39 5.87
CA ALA A 166 16.17 -17.88 7.14
C ALA A 166 15.33 -16.69 7.65
N ILE A 167 15.10 -15.68 6.80
CA ILE A 167 14.33 -14.48 7.17
C ILE A 167 12.85 -14.81 7.39
N GLY A 168 12.24 -15.68 6.57
CA GLY A 168 10.84 -16.07 6.79
C GLY A 168 10.62 -16.87 8.08
N ARG A 169 11.60 -17.67 8.53
CA ARG A 169 11.53 -18.32 9.86
C ARG A 169 11.68 -17.33 11.02
N GLU A 170 12.50 -16.30 10.84
CA GLU A 170 12.71 -15.23 11.83
C GLU A 170 11.44 -14.39 12.02
N LEU A 171 10.87 -13.89 10.92
CA LEU A 171 9.61 -13.14 10.91
C LEU A 171 8.44 -13.99 11.45
N ARG A 172 8.39 -15.29 11.11
CA ARG A 172 7.40 -16.21 11.68
C ARG A 172 7.55 -16.36 13.19
N ALA A 173 8.77 -16.42 13.72
CA ALA A 173 9.00 -16.49 15.15
C ALA A 173 8.58 -15.20 15.85
N ALA A 174 8.87 -14.03 15.28
CA ALA A 174 8.45 -12.74 15.83
C ALA A 174 6.93 -12.57 15.83
N ILE A 175 6.25 -12.83 14.71
CA ILE A 175 4.78 -12.79 14.63
C ILE A 175 4.14 -13.75 15.65
N ALA A 176 4.73 -14.93 15.87
CA ALA A 176 4.22 -15.90 16.84
C ALA A 176 4.40 -15.52 18.32
N LEU A 177 5.13 -14.43 18.63
CA LEU A 177 5.24 -13.87 19.98
C LEU A 177 4.14 -12.85 20.31
N ALA A 178 3.40 -12.39 19.30
CA ALA A 178 2.34 -11.40 19.51
C ALA A 178 1.28 -11.94 20.50
N PRO A 179 0.76 -11.09 21.42
CA PRO A 179 -0.28 -11.51 22.35
C PRO A 179 -1.54 -11.97 21.58
N PRO A 180 -2.12 -13.14 21.89
CA PRO A 180 -3.23 -13.67 21.11
C PRO A 180 -4.49 -12.80 21.26
N ALA A 181 -4.81 -12.01 20.24
CA ALA A 181 -6.00 -11.17 20.16
C ALA A 181 -7.10 -11.78 19.27
N GLY A 182 -7.07 -13.11 19.13
CA GLY A 182 -8.12 -13.92 18.50
C GLY A 182 -8.05 -13.98 16.96
N ALA A 183 -6.96 -13.53 16.33
CA ALA A 183 -6.64 -13.96 14.98
C ALA A 183 -5.99 -15.35 14.97
N THR A 184 -6.09 -16.02 13.83
CA THR A 184 -5.50 -17.33 13.56
C THR A 184 -4.57 -17.18 12.35
N PRO A 185 -3.24 -17.28 12.52
CA PRO A 185 -2.30 -17.18 11.41
C PRO A 185 -2.33 -18.42 10.52
N LEU A 186 -2.71 -18.23 9.26
CA LEU A 186 -2.56 -19.22 8.19
C LEU A 186 -1.19 -19.03 7.52
N TRP A 187 -0.19 -19.79 7.97
CA TRP A 187 1.18 -19.74 7.44
C TRP A 187 1.25 -20.33 6.03
N LEU A 188 1.72 -19.55 5.06
CA LEU A 188 1.87 -19.95 3.67
C LEU A 188 3.30 -19.66 3.18
N ASP A 189 3.92 -20.67 2.57
CA ASP A 189 5.28 -20.57 2.04
C ASP A 189 5.29 -19.98 0.63
N THR A 190 6.03 -18.88 0.44
CA THR A 190 6.24 -18.26 -0.88
C THR A 190 7.45 -18.82 -1.62
N GLY A 191 8.30 -19.64 -0.97
CA GLY A 191 9.58 -20.11 -1.52
C GLY A 191 10.64 -19.02 -1.77
N GLY A 192 10.30 -17.75 -1.50
CA GLY A 192 11.12 -16.60 -1.91
C GLY A 192 11.04 -16.29 -3.41
N ASP A 193 9.97 -16.70 -4.10
CA ASP A 193 9.79 -16.53 -5.55
C ASP A 193 8.42 -15.95 -5.95
N PRO A 194 8.31 -15.17 -7.04
CA PRO A 194 7.06 -14.52 -7.43
C PRO A 194 5.90 -15.49 -7.73
N ALA A 195 6.18 -16.67 -8.29
CA ALA A 195 5.15 -17.66 -8.58
C ALA A 195 4.68 -18.37 -7.30
N GLY A 196 5.56 -18.56 -6.32
CA GLY A 196 5.21 -19.01 -4.98
C GLY A 196 4.36 -18.00 -4.22
N ALA A 197 4.68 -16.71 -4.32
CA ALA A 197 3.85 -15.64 -3.78
C ALA A 197 2.42 -15.62 -4.37
N VAL A 198 2.28 -15.79 -5.69
CA VAL A 198 0.97 -15.96 -6.36
C VAL A 198 0.20 -17.17 -5.83
N ARG A 199 0.83 -18.35 -5.75
CA ARG A 199 0.20 -19.56 -5.19
C ARG A 199 -0.24 -19.38 -3.74
N ALA A 200 0.54 -18.64 -2.94
CA ALA A 200 0.22 -18.35 -1.55
C ALA A 200 -0.99 -17.39 -1.43
N VAL A 201 -1.09 -16.37 -2.29
CA VAL A 201 -2.28 -15.49 -2.37
C VAL A 201 -3.54 -16.29 -2.76
N GLU A 202 -3.44 -17.21 -3.72
CA GLU A 202 -4.55 -18.08 -4.11
C GLU A 202 -4.98 -19.02 -2.98
N ALA A 203 -4.03 -19.63 -2.27
CA ALA A 203 -4.31 -20.48 -1.12
C ALA A 203 -4.95 -19.70 0.04
N ALA A 204 -4.51 -18.46 0.30
CA ALA A 204 -5.10 -17.57 1.29
C ALA A 204 -6.58 -17.26 0.98
N ASP A 205 -6.89 -16.90 -0.27
CA ASP A 205 -8.26 -16.61 -0.67
C ASP A 205 -9.15 -17.87 -0.68
N ALA A 206 -8.65 -19.01 -1.16
CA ALA A 206 -9.37 -20.29 -1.12
C ALA A 206 -9.68 -20.74 0.31
N ALA A 207 -8.76 -20.51 1.25
CA ALA A 207 -8.96 -20.76 2.67
C ALA A 207 -9.87 -19.75 3.38
N GLY A 208 -10.33 -18.70 2.68
CA GLY A 208 -11.23 -17.70 3.26
C GLY A 208 -10.54 -16.69 4.16
N ALA A 209 -9.24 -16.44 3.99
CA ALA A 209 -8.53 -15.43 4.76
C ALA A 209 -9.17 -14.05 4.60
N LEU A 210 -9.21 -13.30 5.70
CA LEU A 210 -9.68 -11.91 5.76
C LEU A 210 -8.71 -10.97 5.04
N LEU A 211 -7.40 -11.19 5.23
CA LEU A 211 -6.29 -10.46 4.62
C LEU A 211 -5.06 -11.37 4.56
N ALA A 212 -4.13 -11.06 3.66
CA ALA A 212 -2.77 -11.60 3.62
C ALA A 212 -1.75 -10.57 4.15
N LEU A 213 -0.89 -10.97 5.09
CA LEU A 213 0.29 -10.25 5.55
C LEU A 213 1.54 -10.82 4.84
N GLY A 214 2.42 -9.96 4.33
CA GLY A 214 3.50 -10.31 3.42
C GLY A 214 3.13 -10.09 1.94
N PRO A 215 3.96 -10.54 0.98
CA PRO A 215 5.24 -11.21 1.16
C PRO A 215 6.38 -10.24 1.52
N VAL A 216 7.62 -10.75 1.56
CA VAL A 216 8.80 -10.03 2.07
C VAL A 216 9.68 -9.43 0.95
N GLY A 217 9.88 -10.13 -0.16
CA GLY A 217 10.69 -9.62 -1.28
C GLY A 217 9.91 -8.71 -2.23
N VAL A 218 10.54 -7.65 -2.74
CA VAL A 218 9.92 -6.68 -3.69
C VAL A 218 9.29 -7.36 -4.92
N ARG A 219 9.99 -8.34 -5.53
CA ARG A 219 9.45 -9.08 -6.68
C ARG A 219 8.30 -10.03 -6.33
N GLU A 220 8.29 -10.55 -5.09
CA GLU A 220 7.17 -11.34 -4.58
C GLU A 220 5.97 -10.44 -4.33
N ALA A 221 6.20 -9.26 -3.75
CA ALA A 221 5.17 -8.27 -3.41
C ALA A 221 4.42 -7.80 -4.66
N GLU A 222 5.13 -7.50 -5.76
CA GLU A 222 4.48 -7.08 -6.99
C GLU A 222 3.58 -8.16 -7.61
N ALA A 223 4.06 -9.41 -7.67
CA ALA A 223 3.26 -10.53 -8.19
C ALA A 223 2.08 -10.89 -7.27
N ALA A 224 2.29 -10.85 -5.96
CA ALA A 224 1.22 -11.03 -4.96
C ALA A 224 0.17 -9.92 -5.06
N ARG A 225 0.59 -8.65 -5.20
CA ARG A 225 -0.29 -7.48 -5.33
C ARG A 225 -1.22 -7.60 -6.53
N GLN A 226 -0.68 -7.97 -7.70
CA GLN A 226 -1.52 -8.19 -8.88
C GLN A 226 -2.58 -9.28 -8.61
N ARG A 227 -2.16 -10.44 -8.08
CA ARG A 227 -3.09 -11.56 -7.84
C ARG A 227 -4.12 -11.26 -6.75
N ALA A 228 -3.72 -10.54 -5.71
CA ALA A 228 -4.57 -10.16 -4.59
C ALA A 228 -5.68 -9.19 -5.05
N ALA A 229 -5.35 -8.25 -5.93
CA ALA A 229 -6.30 -7.35 -6.56
C ALA A 229 -7.32 -8.10 -7.44
N GLU A 230 -6.88 -9.08 -8.25
CA GLU A 230 -7.77 -9.92 -9.06
C GLU A 230 -8.77 -10.74 -8.22
N LEU A 231 -8.36 -11.22 -7.04
CA LEU A 231 -9.18 -12.06 -6.16
C LEU A 231 -10.04 -11.26 -5.16
N GLY A 232 -9.78 -9.97 -5.00
CA GLY A 232 -10.37 -9.13 -3.95
C GLY A 232 -9.93 -9.57 -2.56
N LEU A 233 -8.64 -9.90 -2.39
CA LEU A 233 -8.02 -10.19 -1.10
C LEU A 233 -7.17 -8.98 -0.66
N PRO A 234 -7.46 -8.32 0.47
CA PRO A 234 -6.57 -7.31 1.03
C PRO A 234 -5.19 -7.88 1.34
N LEU A 235 -4.15 -7.08 1.08
CA LEU A 235 -2.74 -7.43 1.17
C LEU A 235 -2.00 -6.33 1.96
N ALA A 236 -1.38 -6.71 3.08
CA ALA A 236 -0.48 -5.87 3.85
C ALA A 236 0.96 -6.34 3.64
N LEU A 237 1.80 -5.53 3.01
CA LEU A 237 3.15 -5.91 2.64
C LEU A 237 4.12 -5.87 3.84
N LEU A 238 5.02 -6.86 3.89
CA LEU A 238 6.24 -6.88 4.72
C LEU A 238 7.49 -6.67 3.84
N SER A 239 7.33 -5.91 2.77
CA SER A 239 8.34 -5.66 1.74
C SER A 239 8.72 -4.18 1.76
N PRO A 240 10.03 -3.83 1.61
CA PRO A 240 10.53 -2.46 1.60
C PRO A 240 10.26 -1.78 0.24
N SER A 241 9.01 -1.82 -0.19
CA SER A 241 8.54 -1.44 -1.52
C SER A 241 7.47 -0.35 -1.41
N ASP A 242 7.49 0.58 -2.37
CA ASP A 242 6.59 1.73 -2.38
C ASP A 242 5.53 1.66 -3.50
N PRO A 243 4.54 0.76 -3.42
CA PRO A 243 3.46 0.74 -4.38
C PRO A 243 2.59 2.00 -4.23
N PRO A 244 1.95 2.48 -5.30
CA PRO A 244 0.98 3.57 -5.21
C PRO A 244 -0.21 3.16 -4.31
N PRO A 245 -0.77 4.07 -3.49
CA PRO A 245 -1.90 3.76 -2.62
C PRO A 245 -3.09 3.20 -3.39
N ALA A 246 -3.62 2.05 -2.96
CA ALA A 246 -4.74 1.38 -3.61
C ALA A 246 -5.68 0.71 -2.58
N PRO A 247 -7.00 0.63 -2.86
CA PRO A 247 -7.93 -0.15 -2.04
C PRO A 247 -7.46 -1.58 -1.83
N GLY A 248 -7.53 -2.07 -0.60
CA GLY A 248 -7.04 -3.39 -0.20
C GLY A 248 -5.53 -3.51 -0.03
N LEU A 249 -4.71 -2.50 -0.40
CA LEU A 249 -3.25 -2.57 -0.31
C LEU A 249 -2.72 -1.68 0.83
N TRP A 250 -1.81 -2.23 1.64
CA TRP A 250 -1.21 -1.57 2.80
C TRP A 250 0.30 -1.84 2.85
N GLY A 251 1.10 -0.83 3.19
CA GLY A 251 2.54 -0.99 3.44
C GLY A 251 2.82 -0.93 4.93
N LEU A 252 3.03 -2.07 5.61
CA LEU A 252 3.21 -2.13 7.06
C LEU A 252 4.68 -2.26 7.51
N LEU A 253 5.60 -1.96 6.60
CA LEU A 253 7.04 -1.87 6.83
C LEU A 253 7.52 -0.52 6.28
N ASP A 254 8.42 0.13 7.01
CA ASP A 254 9.04 1.38 6.59
C ASP A 254 9.90 1.13 5.33
N SER A 255 9.98 2.13 4.46
CA SER A 255 10.61 1.98 3.14
C SER A 255 11.81 2.90 2.95
N PRO A 256 12.70 2.60 1.98
CA PRO A 256 13.84 3.47 1.66
C PRO A 256 13.44 4.87 1.19
N THR A 257 12.19 5.09 0.74
CA THR A 257 11.69 6.43 0.42
C THR A 257 11.13 7.15 1.64
N THR A 258 10.45 6.46 2.57
CA THR A 258 10.08 7.03 3.88
C THR A 258 11.33 7.44 4.67
N GLU A 259 12.31 6.55 4.83
CA GLU A 259 13.57 6.86 5.51
C GLU A 259 14.36 8.02 4.85
N ALA A 260 14.16 8.24 3.55
CA ALA A 260 14.74 9.36 2.83
C ALA A 260 14.00 10.70 3.08
N VAL A 261 12.70 10.67 3.38
CA VAL A 261 11.97 11.84 3.91
C VAL A 261 12.45 12.14 5.33
N ASP A 262 12.52 11.13 6.19
CA ASP A 262 13.01 11.24 7.57
C ASP A 262 14.43 11.83 7.64
N ALA A 263 15.32 11.41 6.73
CA ALA A 263 16.68 11.96 6.64
C ALA A 263 16.72 13.44 6.22
N ALA A 264 15.74 13.92 5.44
CA ALA A 264 15.61 15.33 5.09
C ALA A 264 14.97 16.15 6.22
N GLU A 265 14.01 15.59 6.94
CA GLU A 265 13.45 16.19 8.16
C GLU A 265 14.50 16.31 9.28
N LEU A 266 15.33 15.28 9.47
CA LEU A 266 16.51 15.33 10.34
C LEU A 266 17.47 16.46 9.93
N ALA A 267 17.74 16.62 8.63
CA ALA A 267 18.60 17.70 8.14
C ALA A 267 18.01 19.09 8.47
N ALA A 268 16.69 19.27 8.34
CA ALA A 268 16.01 20.50 8.74
C ALA A 268 16.05 20.72 10.26
N ALA A 269 15.85 19.68 11.07
CA ALA A 269 15.91 19.74 12.53
C ALA A 269 17.32 20.10 13.05
N LEU A 270 18.38 19.59 12.40
CA LEU A 270 19.77 19.96 12.66
C LEU A 270 20.13 21.38 12.20
N GLY A 271 19.24 22.07 11.48
CA GLY A 271 19.46 23.43 10.96
C GLY A 271 20.50 23.52 9.84
N VAL A 272 20.79 22.41 9.13
CA VAL A 272 21.78 22.41 8.05
C VAL A 272 21.18 22.94 6.74
N GLY A 273 21.59 24.14 6.32
CA GLY A 273 21.03 24.78 5.12
C GLY A 273 21.43 24.17 3.77
N THR A 274 22.49 23.34 3.72
CA THR A 274 22.95 22.69 2.48
C THR A 274 23.15 21.19 2.65
N VAL A 275 22.58 20.41 1.73
CA VAL A 275 22.56 18.94 1.79
C VAL A 275 23.00 18.32 0.47
N ALA A 276 23.41 17.06 0.52
CA ALA A 276 23.70 16.24 -0.64
C ALA A 276 23.28 14.78 -0.42
N VAL A 277 23.10 14.04 -1.50
CA VAL A 277 22.83 12.60 -1.46
C VAL A 277 23.73 11.84 -2.43
N LEU A 278 24.25 10.70 -1.99
CA LEU A 278 25.06 9.80 -2.78
C LEU A 278 24.55 8.37 -2.59
N ALA A 279 23.94 7.78 -3.62
CA ALA A 279 23.15 6.56 -3.52
C ALA A 279 23.70 5.39 -4.35
N PRO A 280 23.38 4.12 -4.03
CA PRO A 280 23.71 3.00 -4.90
C PRO A 280 22.97 3.10 -6.24
N ARG A 281 23.65 2.75 -7.34
CA ARG A 281 23.14 2.80 -8.71
C ARG A 281 22.22 1.60 -9.01
N ASP A 282 21.09 1.55 -8.30
CA ASP A 282 19.97 0.64 -8.53
C ASP A 282 18.62 1.38 -8.37
N GLU A 283 17.51 0.69 -8.63
CA GLU A 283 16.16 1.28 -8.59
C GLU A 283 15.79 1.79 -7.19
N VAL A 284 16.31 1.15 -6.13
CA VAL A 284 15.99 1.50 -4.73
C VAL A 284 16.78 2.73 -4.31
N GLY A 285 18.09 2.77 -4.60
CA GLY A 285 18.93 3.93 -4.36
C GLY A 285 18.48 5.16 -5.15
N ALA A 286 18.05 4.98 -6.40
CA ALA A 286 17.50 6.06 -7.22
C ALA A 286 16.18 6.61 -6.63
N ALA A 287 15.27 5.74 -6.18
CA ALA A 287 14.03 6.15 -5.53
C ALA A 287 14.27 6.89 -4.20
N ALA A 288 15.14 6.36 -3.34
CA ALA A 288 15.53 6.98 -2.08
C ALA A 288 16.20 8.36 -2.28
N ALA A 289 17.11 8.48 -3.25
CA ALA A 289 17.73 9.76 -3.59
C ALA A 289 16.71 10.79 -4.10
N ALA A 290 15.77 10.38 -4.95
CA ALA A 290 14.69 11.26 -5.44
C ALA A 290 13.76 11.71 -4.31
N ALA A 291 13.39 10.82 -3.40
CA ALA A 291 12.58 11.12 -2.22
C ALA A 291 13.28 12.13 -1.28
N PHE A 292 14.56 11.90 -0.96
CA PHE A 292 15.37 12.83 -0.15
C PHE A 292 15.43 14.23 -0.79
N VAL A 293 15.72 14.31 -2.10
CA VAL A 293 15.81 15.59 -2.82
C VAL A 293 14.47 16.33 -2.83
N ALA A 294 13.36 15.61 -3.03
CA ALA A 294 12.02 16.19 -3.00
C ALA A 294 11.65 16.72 -1.61
N ALA A 295 11.88 15.93 -0.55
CA ALA A 295 11.63 16.31 0.83
C ALA A 295 12.50 17.50 1.27
N ALA A 296 13.82 17.44 1.01
CA ALA A 296 14.75 18.52 1.32
C ALA A 296 14.34 19.84 0.62
N THR A 297 13.92 19.78 -0.64
CA THR A 297 13.42 20.96 -1.37
C THR A 297 12.12 21.52 -0.78
N ALA A 298 11.21 20.65 -0.31
CA ALA A 298 9.98 21.06 0.36
C ALA A 298 10.19 21.66 1.76
N LEU A 299 11.35 21.39 2.37
CA LEU A 299 11.81 21.92 3.66
C LEU A 299 12.76 23.13 3.52
N ASP A 300 12.77 23.78 2.34
CA ASP A 300 13.64 24.92 2.00
C ASP A 300 15.17 24.65 2.12
N LEU A 301 15.60 23.38 2.13
CA LEU A 301 17.01 23.00 2.16
C LEU A 301 17.63 23.07 0.77
N THR A 302 18.86 23.58 0.67
CA THR A 302 19.56 23.66 -0.62
C THR A 302 20.28 22.34 -0.94
N VAL A 303 19.73 21.56 -1.86
CA VAL A 303 20.42 20.38 -2.41
C VAL A 303 21.53 20.84 -3.36
N VAL A 304 22.80 20.71 -2.95
CA VAL A 304 23.95 21.20 -3.72
C VAL A 304 24.64 20.12 -4.57
N ALA A 305 24.42 18.83 -4.25
CA ALA A 305 24.96 17.72 -5.01
C ALA A 305 24.07 16.47 -4.90
N GLN A 306 23.93 15.76 -6.01
CA GLN A 306 23.31 14.44 -6.10
C GLN A 306 24.22 13.56 -6.97
N GLY A 307 24.44 12.32 -6.55
CA GLY A 307 25.22 11.35 -7.34
C GLY A 307 24.88 9.92 -7.01
N ASP A 308 25.49 9.01 -7.76
CA ASP A 308 25.37 7.57 -7.57
C ASP A 308 26.74 6.84 -7.58
N TYR A 309 26.75 5.58 -7.16
CA TYR A 309 27.92 4.70 -7.21
C TYR A 309 27.55 3.26 -7.55
N ALA A 310 28.46 2.52 -8.18
CA ALA A 310 28.17 1.13 -8.56
C ALA A 310 28.00 0.19 -7.34
N LEU A 311 27.28 -0.91 -7.54
CA LEU A 311 27.09 -1.93 -6.50
C LEU A 311 28.39 -2.72 -6.24
N GLU A 312 29.31 -2.75 -7.22
CA GLU A 312 30.61 -3.40 -7.14
C GLU A 312 31.67 -2.52 -6.47
N THR A 313 32.32 -3.08 -5.45
CA THR A 313 33.33 -2.38 -4.62
C THR A 313 34.55 -1.84 -5.38
N ARG A 314 34.79 -2.26 -6.63
CA ARG A 314 35.97 -1.89 -7.42
C ARG A 314 35.93 -0.48 -7.99
N THR A 315 34.76 0.11 -8.20
CA THR A 315 34.63 1.45 -8.82
C THR A 315 34.24 2.54 -7.84
N LEU A 316 33.79 2.20 -6.62
CA LEU A 316 33.36 3.15 -5.57
C LEU A 316 34.31 4.35 -5.42
N GLY A 317 35.62 4.10 -5.35
CA GLY A 317 36.62 5.17 -5.20
C GLY A 317 36.72 6.12 -6.39
N ALA A 318 36.25 5.74 -7.59
CA ALA A 318 36.14 6.60 -8.76
C ALA A 318 34.78 7.32 -8.80
N ASP A 319 33.69 6.63 -8.46
CA ASP A 319 32.35 7.21 -8.34
C ASP A 319 32.35 8.35 -7.28
N VAL A 320 32.95 8.12 -6.10
CA VAL A 320 33.12 9.14 -5.04
C VAL A 320 33.97 10.32 -5.51
N LYS A 321 35.03 10.10 -6.30
CA LYS A 321 35.81 11.22 -6.88
C LYS A 321 34.98 12.07 -7.84
N ALA A 322 34.16 11.44 -8.68
CA ALA A 322 33.30 12.15 -9.61
C ALA A 322 32.27 13.00 -8.86
N PHE A 323 31.61 12.42 -7.84
CA PHE A 323 30.70 13.14 -6.95
C PHE A 323 31.35 14.35 -6.26
N LEU A 324 32.58 14.22 -5.78
CA LEU A 324 33.33 15.31 -5.14
C LEU A 324 33.97 16.32 -6.13
N GLY A 325 33.71 16.20 -7.44
CA GLY A 325 34.29 17.10 -8.46
C GLY A 325 35.81 16.99 -8.57
N LEU A 326 36.39 15.83 -8.27
CA LEU A 326 37.83 15.56 -8.22
C LEU A 326 38.38 15.06 -9.57
N ASP A 327 37.98 15.70 -10.66
CA ASP A 327 38.53 15.49 -12.00
C ASP A 327 39.51 16.63 -12.36
N PRO A 328 40.82 16.34 -12.56
CA PRO A 328 41.81 17.35 -12.94
C PRO A 328 41.58 18.01 -14.31
N THR A 329 40.67 17.51 -15.15
CA THR A 329 40.33 18.13 -16.43
C THR A 329 39.33 19.28 -16.28
N THR A 330 38.44 19.20 -15.28
CA THR A 330 37.41 20.22 -14.99
C THR A 330 37.75 21.07 -13.75
N ASN A 331 38.60 20.57 -12.85
CA ASN A 331 39.03 21.24 -11.63
C ASN A 331 40.48 21.79 -11.75
N PRO A 332 40.67 23.07 -12.14
CA PRO A 332 42.00 23.63 -12.34
C PRO A 332 42.81 23.74 -11.04
N ARG A 333 42.14 23.84 -9.88
CA ARG A 333 42.80 23.88 -8.57
C ARG A 333 43.45 22.54 -8.23
N LEU A 334 42.71 21.44 -8.47
CA LEU A 334 43.23 20.09 -8.36
C LEU A 334 44.35 19.83 -9.39
N ALA A 335 44.17 20.27 -10.63
CA ALA A 335 45.19 20.13 -11.68
C ALA A 335 46.53 20.79 -11.30
N ALA A 336 46.49 22.02 -10.78
CA ALA A 336 47.66 22.73 -10.31
C ALA A 336 48.31 22.05 -9.08
N HIS A 337 47.49 21.57 -8.14
CA HIS A 337 47.95 20.85 -6.95
C HIS A 337 48.65 19.53 -7.31
N LEU A 338 48.06 18.73 -8.20
CA LEU A 338 48.64 17.47 -8.69
C LEU A 338 49.93 17.68 -9.49
N ARG A 339 50.05 18.77 -10.27
CA ARG A 339 51.32 19.15 -10.93
C ARG A 339 52.44 19.44 -9.92
N ARG A 340 52.10 20.01 -8.75
CA ARG A 340 53.07 20.36 -7.69
C ARG A 340 53.43 19.18 -6.77
N PHE A 341 52.47 18.34 -6.41
CA PHE A 341 52.63 17.30 -5.39
C PHE A 341 52.55 15.86 -5.93
N GLY A 342 52.34 15.68 -7.24
CA GLY A 342 52.27 14.38 -7.90
C GLY A 342 51.18 13.49 -7.30
N LYS A 343 51.47 12.18 -7.17
CA LYS A 343 50.52 11.19 -6.63
C LYS A 343 50.06 11.50 -5.18
N ARG A 344 50.91 12.13 -4.36
CA ARG A 344 50.55 12.54 -2.98
C ARG A 344 49.55 13.72 -2.95
N GLY A 345 49.39 14.43 -4.06
CA GLY A 345 48.42 15.51 -4.18
C GLY A 345 46.97 15.05 -3.94
N TRP A 346 46.63 13.80 -4.25
CA TRP A 346 45.26 13.26 -4.02
C TRP A 346 44.84 13.16 -2.55
N GLN A 347 45.80 13.01 -1.63
CA GLN A 347 45.57 12.87 -0.18
C GLN A 347 45.78 14.19 0.58
N THR A 348 46.23 15.24 -0.13
CA THR A 348 46.62 16.54 0.44
C THR A 348 45.89 17.70 -0.23
N PHE A 349 45.00 17.41 -1.17
CA PHE A 349 44.12 18.41 -1.78
C PHE A 349 42.93 18.63 -0.85
N SER A 350 42.61 19.90 -0.58
CA SER A 350 41.35 20.27 0.05
C SER A 350 40.29 20.49 -1.04
N PRO A 351 39.26 19.63 -1.16
CA PRO A 351 38.08 19.94 -1.96
C PRO A 351 37.35 21.18 -1.42
N ASP A 352 36.55 21.80 -2.28
CA ASP A 352 35.56 22.81 -1.86
C ASP A 352 34.21 22.09 -1.70
N ILE A 353 33.85 21.74 -0.46
CA ILE A 353 32.62 21.01 -0.15
C ILE A 353 31.50 22.01 0.16
N GLY A 354 30.39 21.90 -0.56
CA GLY A 354 29.24 22.82 -0.44
C GLY A 354 28.11 22.34 0.46
N PHE A 355 28.10 21.07 0.86
CA PHE A 355 27.06 20.45 1.69
C PHE A 355 27.52 20.31 3.15
N ALA A 356 26.67 20.65 4.10
CA ALA A 356 26.87 20.40 5.52
C ALA A 356 26.43 18.99 5.94
N LEU A 357 25.57 18.33 5.16
CA LEU A 357 25.10 16.97 5.41
C LEU A 357 25.10 16.12 4.13
N LEU A 358 25.50 14.85 4.26
CA LEU A 358 25.50 13.87 3.19
C LEU A 358 24.68 12.64 3.58
N TYR A 359 23.57 12.42 2.88
CA TYR A 359 22.74 11.23 3.01
C TYR A 359 23.25 10.08 2.14
N LEU A 360 23.33 8.87 2.72
CA LEU A 360 23.85 7.65 2.10
C LEU A 360 22.86 6.48 2.26
N PRO A 361 21.80 6.41 1.42
CA PRO A 361 20.75 5.37 1.49
C PRO A 361 21.27 4.01 1.00
N ASP A 362 22.02 3.30 1.84
CA ASP A 362 22.59 1.99 1.48
C ASP A 362 22.88 1.09 2.69
N ARG A 363 23.09 -0.20 2.43
CA ARG A 363 23.53 -1.19 3.42
C ARG A 363 24.93 -0.87 3.97
N TYR A 364 25.11 -1.17 5.26
CA TYR A 364 26.33 -0.87 6.00
C TYR A 364 27.65 -1.31 5.33
N GLU A 365 27.70 -2.43 4.58
CA GLU A 365 28.96 -2.90 3.98
C GLU A 365 29.49 -1.99 2.87
N ARG A 366 28.60 -1.42 2.03
CA ARG A 366 28.98 -0.49 0.96
C ARG A 366 29.09 0.92 1.50
N ALA A 367 28.12 1.33 2.33
CA ALA A 367 28.12 2.63 2.96
C ALA A 367 29.42 2.91 3.74
N ALA A 368 29.92 1.94 4.53
CA ALA A 368 31.20 2.05 5.23
C ALA A 368 32.39 2.24 4.28
N LEU A 369 32.39 1.57 3.12
CA LEU A 369 33.45 1.74 2.11
C LEU A 369 33.37 3.12 1.45
N VAL A 370 32.17 3.59 1.09
CA VAL A 370 31.94 4.94 0.55
C VAL A 370 32.37 6.01 1.55
N ALA A 371 31.94 5.91 2.80
CA ALA A 371 32.34 6.81 3.89
C ALA A 371 33.87 6.85 4.06
N SER A 372 34.56 5.71 3.99
CA SER A 372 36.03 5.64 4.10
C SER A 372 36.80 6.41 3.01
N PHE A 373 36.20 6.60 1.83
CA PHE A 373 36.82 7.40 0.75
C PHE A 373 36.74 8.92 1.01
N LEU A 374 35.77 9.39 1.81
CA LEU A 374 35.56 10.82 2.06
C LEU A 374 36.79 11.48 2.75
N PRO A 375 37.27 11.02 3.93
CA PRO A 375 38.46 11.59 4.55
C PRO A 375 39.74 11.30 3.74
N TYR A 376 39.79 10.20 2.99
CA TYR A 376 40.90 9.90 2.08
C TYR A 376 41.04 10.95 0.96
N TYR A 377 39.93 11.57 0.54
CA TYR A 377 39.87 12.66 -0.43
C TYR A 377 39.78 14.06 0.21
N GLY A 378 40.04 14.19 1.51
CA GLY A 378 40.12 15.48 2.20
C GLY A 378 38.77 16.11 2.57
N VAL A 379 37.69 15.31 2.63
CA VAL A 379 36.42 15.74 3.23
C VAL A 379 36.51 15.57 4.74
N GLU A 380 36.20 16.62 5.50
CA GLU A 380 36.13 16.54 6.96
C GLU A 380 34.73 16.09 7.39
N LEU A 381 34.67 15.04 8.20
CA LEU A 381 33.42 14.49 8.74
C LEU A 381 33.20 14.99 10.17
N HIS A 382 31.94 15.16 10.56
CA HIS A 382 31.56 15.42 11.94
C HIS A 382 31.86 14.20 12.82
N ARG A 383 32.35 14.43 14.03
CA ARG A 383 32.77 13.43 15.03
C ARG A 383 33.00 14.10 16.37
N GLU A 384 32.85 13.37 17.47
CA GLU A 384 32.96 13.94 18.83
C GLU A 384 34.39 14.40 19.16
N ASP A 385 35.42 13.71 18.65
CA ASP A 385 36.84 14.07 18.83
C ASP A 385 37.28 15.23 17.91
N PHE A 386 36.43 16.27 17.81
CA PHE A 386 36.59 17.31 16.81
C PHE A 386 37.92 18.07 16.97
N PRO A 387 38.78 18.13 15.94
CA PRO A 387 40.08 18.78 16.04
C PRO A 387 39.93 20.29 16.20
N ASP A 388 40.83 20.89 16.98
CA ASP A 388 40.98 22.34 17.11
C ASP A 388 40.91 23.07 15.76
N LEU A 389 40.12 24.15 15.70
CA LEU A 389 39.86 24.92 14.49
C LEU A 389 41.15 25.45 13.85
N ASP A 390 42.17 25.80 14.65
CA ASP A 390 43.47 26.23 14.13
C ASP A 390 44.28 25.06 13.53
N ALA A 391 44.13 23.84 14.06
CA ALA A 391 44.71 22.64 13.45
C ALA A 391 44.00 22.29 12.13
N LEU A 392 42.67 22.41 12.09
CA LEU A 392 41.87 22.17 10.90
C LEU A 392 42.17 23.20 9.80
N ALA A 393 42.18 24.50 10.13
CA ALA A 393 42.55 25.55 9.19
C ALA A 393 43.96 25.33 8.62
N ARG A 394 44.95 24.93 9.45
CA ARG A 394 46.30 24.60 8.97
C ARG A 394 46.32 23.41 8.01
N LYS A 395 45.56 22.34 8.29
CA LYS A 395 45.42 21.18 7.39
C LYS A 395 44.85 21.58 6.03
N HIS A 396 43.91 22.54 6.00
CA HIS A 396 43.22 23.01 4.79
C HIS A 396 43.77 24.34 4.23
N GLY A 397 45.07 24.62 4.45
CA GLY A 397 45.78 25.72 3.78
C GLY A 397 45.40 27.13 4.26
N GLY A 398 44.99 27.27 5.51
CA GLY A 398 44.58 28.52 6.15
C GLY A 398 43.08 28.83 6.02
N ARG A 399 42.26 27.91 5.50
CA ARG A 399 40.80 28.04 5.39
C ARG A 399 40.14 27.00 6.26
N LEU A 400 39.06 27.35 6.96
CA LEU A 400 38.20 26.37 7.60
C LEU A 400 37.40 25.63 6.51
N PRO A 401 37.45 24.29 6.44
CA PRO A 401 36.63 23.51 5.52
C PRO A 401 35.19 23.39 6.04
N GLN A 402 34.27 23.03 5.15
CA GLN A 402 32.95 22.54 5.55
C GLN A 402 33.13 21.17 6.23
N VAL A 403 32.51 21.01 7.39
CA VAL A 403 32.39 19.73 8.10
C VAL A 403 31.09 19.07 7.67
N VAL A 404 31.13 17.78 7.33
CA VAL A 404 29.99 17.03 6.82
C VAL A 404 29.43 16.11 7.89
N GLN A 405 28.17 16.29 8.25
CA GLN A 405 27.39 15.28 8.97
C GLN A 405 27.04 14.14 8.00
N LEU A 406 27.38 12.90 8.37
CA LEU A 406 26.88 11.72 7.65
C LEU A 406 25.53 11.30 8.22
N VAL A 407 24.59 10.97 7.33
CA VAL A 407 23.32 10.32 7.67
C VAL A 407 23.16 9.04 6.86
N GLY A 408 22.82 7.96 7.54
CA GLY A 408 22.51 6.65 6.96
C GLY A 408 21.05 6.24 7.10
N SER A 409 20.62 5.32 6.24
CA SER A 409 19.37 4.57 6.36
C SER A 409 19.41 3.58 7.52
N SER A 410 18.27 2.98 7.89
CA SER A 410 18.14 1.96 8.95
C SER A 410 19.07 0.76 8.75
N SER A 411 19.44 0.47 7.49
CA SER A 411 20.41 -0.56 7.11
C SER A 411 21.85 -0.27 7.54
N TRP A 412 22.12 0.89 8.15
CA TRP A 412 23.35 1.21 8.88
C TRP A 412 23.36 0.68 10.31
N HIS A 413 22.20 0.40 10.93
CA HIS A 413 22.09 -0.10 12.30
C HIS A 413 22.51 -1.57 12.41
N HIS A 414 23.82 -1.79 12.26
CA HIS A 414 24.45 -3.10 12.28
C HIS A 414 25.93 -2.95 12.73
N PRO A 415 26.43 -3.78 13.67
CA PRO A 415 27.80 -3.65 14.21
C PRO A 415 28.92 -3.67 13.15
N GLY A 416 28.65 -4.31 12.02
CA GLY A 416 29.55 -4.34 10.87
C GLY A 416 29.76 -2.99 10.18
N LEU A 417 28.94 -1.95 10.44
CA LEU A 417 29.21 -0.58 9.98
C LEU A 417 30.49 -0.07 10.64
N ILE A 418 30.51 -0.04 11.98
CA ILE A 418 31.61 0.43 12.82
C ILE A 418 32.88 -0.38 12.50
N ALA A 419 32.76 -1.71 12.44
CA ALA A 419 33.89 -2.60 12.16
C ALA A 419 34.52 -2.43 10.76
N ARG A 420 33.82 -1.80 9.80
CA ARG A 420 34.31 -1.57 8.42
C ARG A 420 34.70 -0.11 8.16
N GLY A 421 33.92 0.84 8.68
CA GLY A 421 34.13 2.27 8.47
C GLY A 421 35.14 2.86 9.46
N GLY A 422 35.20 2.32 10.68
CA GLY A 422 36.07 2.83 11.75
C GLY A 422 35.89 4.34 11.95
N PRO A 423 36.98 5.13 12.05
CA PRO A 423 36.90 6.58 12.23
C PRO A 423 36.16 7.37 11.14
N ALA A 424 35.82 6.77 10.00
CA ALA A 424 35.07 7.43 8.93
C ALA A 424 33.54 7.35 9.08
N VAL A 425 33.05 6.60 10.08
CA VAL A 425 31.61 6.55 10.44
C VAL A 425 31.36 7.02 11.88
N GLU A 426 32.40 7.42 12.60
CA GLU A 426 32.31 8.04 13.93
C GLU A 426 31.45 9.32 13.87
N GLY A 427 30.54 9.51 14.82
CA GLY A 427 29.61 10.65 14.81
C GLY A 427 28.57 10.65 13.68
N ALA A 428 28.50 9.60 12.85
CA ALA A 428 27.46 9.48 11.85
C ALA A 428 26.10 9.19 12.49
N LEU A 429 25.04 9.78 11.92
CA LEU A 429 23.66 9.56 12.36
C LEU A 429 22.99 8.48 11.50
N VAL A 430 22.05 7.76 12.09
CA VAL A 430 21.31 6.66 11.48
C VAL A 430 19.83 6.85 11.78
N ILE A 431 19.01 6.89 10.73
CA ILE A 431 17.54 6.85 10.86
C ILE A 431 17.14 5.44 11.33
N ALA A 432 16.47 5.32 12.47
CA ALA A 432 16.05 4.06 13.04
C ALA A 432 14.53 4.04 13.30
N PRO A 433 13.71 3.64 12.31
CA PRO A 433 12.26 3.47 12.47
C PRO A 433 11.86 2.35 13.45
N CYS A 434 12.81 1.50 13.83
CA CYS A 434 12.61 0.42 14.79
C CYS A 434 13.86 0.25 15.70
N PRO A 435 14.00 1.10 16.74
CA PRO A 435 15.22 1.24 17.53
C PRO A 435 15.24 0.29 18.74
N LEU A 436 15.42 -1.01 18.49
CA LEU A 436 15.23 -2.08 19.48
C LEU A 436 16.08 -2.02 20.77
N ASP A 437 17.17 -1.25 20.76
CA ASP A 437 18.12 -1.15 21.88
C ASP A 437 18.04 0.21 22.62
N ASP A 438 16.97 1.01 22.40
CA ASP A 438 16.85 2.38 22.93
C ASP A 438 16.37 2.49 24.39
N GLY A 439 16.00 1.35 25.01
CA GLY A 439 15.51 1.26 26.38
C GLY A 439 13.98 1.35 26.54
N ASP A 440 13.21 1.39 25.44
CA ASP A 440 11.76 1.31 25.51
C ASP A 440 11.28 -0.03 26.15
N PRO A 441 10.29 -0.03 27.07
CA PRO A 441 9.81 -1.24 27.71
C PRO A 441 9.16 -2.27 26.79
N ALA A 442 8.47 -1.85 25.72
CA ALA A 442 7.83 -2.74 24.76
C ALA A 442 8.87 -3.36 23.81
N ALA A 443 9.83 -2.56 23.33
CA ALA A 443 11.00 -3.04 22.60
C ALA A 443 11.78 -4.08 23.44
N THR A 444 12.10 -3.75 24.69
CA THR A 444 12.81 -4.64 25.63
C THR A 444 12.05 -5.96 25.84
N ALA A 445 10.73 -5.90 26.10
CA ALA A 445 9.90 -7.08 26.30
C ALA A 445 9.84 -7.98 25.05
N PHE A 446 9.75 -7.38 23.86
CA PHE A 446 9.82 -8.13 22.60
C PHE A 446 11.19 -8.78 22.39
N VAL A 447 12.28 -8.04 22.60
CA VAL A 447 13.65 -8.54 22.45
C VAL A 447 13.93 -9.71 23.40
N ASP A 448 13.54 -9.60 24.67
CA ASP A 448 13.72 -10.66 25.66
C ASP A 448 12.83 -11.89 25.36
N GLY A 449 11.58 -11.68 24.95
CA GLY A 449 10.70 -12.77 24.49
C GLY A 449 11.25 -13.49 23.27
N PHE A 450 11.81 -12.75 22.30
CA PHE A 450 12.42 -13.30 21.11
C PHE A 450 13.73 -14.05 21.40
N ARG A 451 14.59 -13.50 22.26
CA ARG A 451 15.81 -14.17 22.76
C ARG A 451 15.48 -15.46 23.50
N ALA A 452 14.44 -15.46 24.34
CA ALA A 452 13.98 -16.64 25.06
C ALA A 452 13.46 -17.74 24.10
N ALA A 453 12.68 -17.37 23.09
CA ALA A 453 12.08 -18.31 22.14
C ALA A 453 13.07 -18.84 21.08
N THR A 454 14.00 -18.01 20.62
CA THR A 454 14.85 -18.33 19.44
C THR A 454 16.33 -18.50 19.74
N ARG A 455 16.79 -18.12 20.95
CA ARG A 455 18.21 -18.08 21.36
C ARG A 455 19.07 -17.14 20.50
N ARG A 456 18.44 -16.15 19.86
CA ARG A 456 19.07 -15.14 19.00
C ARG A 456 18.40 -13.79 19.25
N ASP A 457 19.09 -12.73 18.85
CA ASP A 457 18.54 -11.37 18.86
C ASP A 457 17.66 -11.17 17.61
N PRO A 458 16.52 -10.46 17.72
CA PRO A 458 15.68 -10.16 16.57
C PRO A 458 16.31 -9.08 15.68
N SER A 459 16.08 -9.16 14.38
CA SER A 459 16.29 -8.01 13.49
C SER A 459 15.15 -6.97 13.62
N PRO A 460 15.40 -5.70 13.24
CA PRO A 460 14.36 -4.69 13.10
C PRO A 460 13.18 -5.14 12.20
N ALA A 461 13.46 -5.90 11.14
CA ALA A 461 12.43 -6.45 10.26
C ALA A 461 11.54 -7.50 10.96
N ALA A 462 12.09 -8.26 11.92
CA ALA A 462 11.32 -9.20 12.72
C ALA A 462 10.36 -8.46 13.68
N ALA A 463 10.84 -7.41 14.35
CA ALA A 463 10.02 -6.55 15.20
C ALA A 463 8.92 -5.82 14.41
N ALA A 464 9.25 -5.24 13.26
CA ALA A 464 8.26 -4.58 12.40
C ALA A 464 7.18 -5.56 11.92
N ALA A 465 7.53 -6.82 11.65
CA ALA A 465 6.55 -7.86 11.30
C ALA A 465 5.65 -8.26 12.48
N HIS A 466 6.17 -8.31 13.71
CA HIS A 466 5.38 -8.50 14.93
C HIS A 466 4.38 -7.34 15.13
N ASP A 467 4.83 -6.10 14.95
CA ASP A 467 3.97 -4.92 15.11
C ASP A 467 2.92 -4.82 14.00
N ALA A 468 3.28 -5.12 12.75
CA ALA A 468 2.34 -5.24 11.64
C ALA A 468 1.24 -6.27 11.94
N TRP A 469 1.59 -7.42 12.53
CA TRP A 469 0.61 -8.41 12.96
C TRP A 469 -0.31 -7.89 14.08
N ARG A 470 0.24 -7.27 15.14
CA ARG A 470 -0.55 -6.68 16.23
C ARG A 470 -1.54 -5.60 15.74
N LEU A 471 -1.09 -4.76 14.81
CA LEU A 471 -1.90 -3.73 14.16
C LEU A 471 -3.06 -4.34 13.36
N LEU A 472 -2.81 -5.41 12.61
CA LEU A 472 -3.86 -6.18 11.91
C LEU A 472 -4.85 -6.82 12.90
N GLU A 473 -4.38 -7.41 14.00
CA GLU A 473 -5.25 -7.96 15.03
C GLU A 473 -6.15 -6.90 15.67
N ALA A 474 -5.62 -5.70 15.95
CA ALA A 474 -6.39 -4.58 16.48
C ALA A 474 -7.49 -4.14 15.50
N ALA A 475 -7.15 -3.89 14.22
CA ALA A 475 -8.12 -3.48 13.20
C ALA A 475 -9.23 -4.53 12.99
N ARG A 476 -8.88 -5.82 13.06
CA ARG A 476 -9.80 -6.97 12.96
C ARG A 476 -10.91 -6.96 14.04
N VAL A 477 -10.70 -6.33 15.20
CA VAL A 477 -11.72 -6.20 16.27
C VAL A 477 -12.90 -5.31 15.87
N GLY A 478 -12.71 -4.38 14.93
CA GLY A 478 -13.80 -3.55 14.39
C GLY A 478 -14.62 -4.18 13.25
N VAL A 479 -14.15 -5.29 12.67
CA VAL A 479 -14.67 -5.82 11.39
C VAL A 479 -16.08 -6.44 11.49
N GLY A 480 -16.96 -6.11 10.55
CA GLY A 480 -18.29 -6.72 10.46
C GLY A 480 -19.10 -6.31 9.22
N GLY A 481 -20.39 -6.62 9.21
CA GLY A 481 -21.31 -6.25 8.13
C GLY A 481 -21.31 -7.21 6.94
N ARG A 482 -21.69 -6.71 5.76
CA ARG A 482 -21.96 -7.51 4.54
C ARG A 482 -20.71 -7.89 3.73
N ASP A 483 -19.58 -7.27 4.02
CA ASP A 483 -18.29 -7.56 3.41
C ASP A 483 -17.19 -7.33 4.44
N LEU A 484 -16.66 -8.43 4.98
CA LEU A 484 -15.66 -8.38 6.04
C LEU A 484 -14.32 -7.80 5.54
N ARG A 485 -13.99 -8.01 4.26
CA ARG A 485 -12.73 -7.52 3.66
C ARG A 485 -12.78 -6.01 3.43
N ALA A 486 -13.89 -5.50 2.89
CA ALA A 486 -14.12 -4.07 2.78
C ALA A 486 -14.21 -3.37 4.15
N SER A 487 -14.81 -4.04 5.15
CA SER A 487 -14.83 -3.55 6.53
C SER A 487 -13.45 -3.51 7.18
N LEU A 488 -12.55 -4.46 6.87
CA LEU A 488 -11.16 -4.41 7.35
C LEU A 488 -10.37 -3.28 6.67
N ASP A 489 -10.56 -3.07 5.37
CA ASP A 489 -9.92 -1.96 4.65
C ASP A 489 -10.28 -0.60 5.27
N GLY A 490 -11.55 -0.41 5.66
CA GLY A 490 -11.97 0.77 6.42
C GLY A 490 -11.40 0.84 7.85
N ALA A 491 -11.21 -0.30 8.52
CA ALA A 491 -10.70 -0.36 9.89
C ALA A 491 -9.17 -0.19 10.01
N LEU A 492 -8.42 -0.45 8.93
CA LEU A 492 -6.97 -0.22 8.88
C LEU A 492 -6.61 1.25 8.64
N ALA A 493 -7.49 2.02 7.97
CA ALA A 493 -7.28 3.45 7.78
C ALA A 493 -7.25 4.19 9.14
N GLY A 494 -6.09 4.71 9.53
CA GLY A 494 -5.91 5.38 10.81
C GLY A 494 -5.79 4.45 12.03
N ALA A 495 -5.61 3.14 11.82
CA ALA A 495 -5.26 2.22 12.91
C ALA A 495 -3.92 2.64 13.55
N SER A 496 -3.77 2.44 14.87
CA SER A 496 -2.53 2.74 15.59
C SER A 496 -2.14 1.63 16.56
N LEU A 497 -0.87 1.65 16.94
CA LEU A 497 -0.24 0.77 17.91
C LEU A 497 0.66 1.63 18.79
N ASP A 498 0.24 1.90 20.03
CA ASP A 498 0.95 2.84 20.91
C ASP A 498 2.14 2.19 21.64
N ASP A 499 2.18 0.87 21.72
CA ASP A 499 3.13 0.04 22.47
C ASP A 499 3.85 -0.99 21.56
N GLY A 500 4.19 -0.59 20.33
CA GLY A 500 4.92 -1.43 19.37
C GLY A 500 6.35 -1.75 19.82
N ALA A 501 6.89 -2.88 19.36
CA ALA A 501 8.30 -3.23 19.55
C ALA A 501 9.25 -2.26 18.82
N CYS A 502 8.77 -1.61 17.76
CA CYS A 502 9.44 -0.51 17.07
C CYS A 502 9.05 0.88 17.62
N GLY A 503 8.35 0.95 18.76
CA GLY A 503 7.72 2.16 19.27
C GLY A 503 6.33 2.44 18.67
N PRO A 504 5.75 3.61 18.95
CA PRO A 504 4.42 3.99 18.49
C PRO A 504 4.32 4.06 16.96
N ALA A 505 3.22 3.54 16.40
CA ALA A 505 2.97 3.52 14.96
C ALA A 505 1.51 3.85 14.62
N ARG A 506 1.30 4.42 13.43
CA ARG A 506 -0.03 4.73 12.87
C ARG A 506 -0.10 4.31 11.40
N VAL A 507 -1.29 4.02 10.88
CA VAL A 507 -1.51 3.92 9.43
C VAL A 507 -1.93 5.28 8.87
N GLY A 508 -1.11 5.83 7.98
CA GLY A 508 -1.34 7.09 7.28
C GLY A 508 -2.47 7.02 6.23
N PRO A 509 -2.93 8.18 5.73
CA PRO A 509 -3.97 8.26 4.69
C PRO A 509 -3.51 7.72 3.33
N ASP A 510 -2.20 7.58 3.14
CA ASP A 510 -1.53 6.95 2.00
C ASP A 510 -1.45 5.41 2.11
N ARG A 511 -2.03 4.83 3.18
CA ARG A 511 -2.07 3.39 3.48
C ARG A 511 -0.71 2.78 3.86
N ARG A 512 0.22 3.61 4.34
CA ARG A 512 1.50 3.17 4.91
C ARG A 512 1.47 3.21 6.42
N ILE A 513 2.36 2.43 7.04
CA ILE A 513 2.75 2.67 8.42
C ILE A 513 3.62 3.93 8.49
N ASP A 514 3.35 4.71 9.51
CA ASP A 514 3.99 5.97 9.88
C ASP A 514 4.48 5.79 11.32
N ARG A 515 5.78 6.04 11.50
CA ARG A 515 6.52 5.95 12.76
C ARG A 515 7.44 7.15 12.83
N THR A 516 7.52 7.80 13.99
CA THR A 516 8.60 8.75 14.23
C THR A 516 9.89 7.96 14.48
N PRO A 517 10.90 8.01 13.59
CA PRO A 517 12.12 7.25 13.80
C PRO A 517 12.92 7.83 14.97
N ALA A 518 13.63 6.97 15.68
CA ALA A 518 14.72 7.45 16.52
C ALA A 518 15.93 7.80 15.64
N VAL A 519 16.76 8.72 16.12
CA VAL A 519 18.07 8.98 15.56
C VAL A 519 19.10 8.29 16.44
N LEU A 520 19.89 7.41 15.85
CA LEU A 520 21.04 6.79 16.51
C LEU A 520 22.32 7.44 15.99
N LYS A 521 23.29 7.69 16.87
CA LYS A 521 24.63 8.15 16.54
C LYS A 521 25.61 7.00 16.73
N VAL A 522 26.60 6.89 15.84
CA VAL A 522 27.78 6.05 16.07
C VAL A 522 28.70 6.76 17.07
N ASP A 523 28.87 6.15 18.24
CA ASP A 523 29.80 6.59 19.29
C ASP A 523 30.76 5.43 19.61
N ALA A 524 32.02 5.60 19.19
CA ALA A 524 33.15 4.70 19.33
C ALA A 524 32.92 3.26 18.86
N SER A 525 32.28 2.44 19.70
CA SER A 525 32.00 1.02 19.44
C SER A 525 30.52 0.65 19.53
N ALA A 526 29.62 1.64 19.68
CA ALA A 526 28.20 1.44 19.89
C ALA A 526 27.36 2.36 19.00
N PHE A 527 26.07 2.04 18.91
CA PHE A 527 25.04 3.00 18.52
C PHE A 527 24.42 3.53 19.81
N VAL A 528 24.38 4.85 19.95
CA VAL A 528 23.74 5.55 21.08
C VAL A 528 22.58 6.38 20.56
N ARG A 529 21.52 6.56 21.35
CA ARG A 529 20.40 7.42 20.94
C ARG A 529 20.84 8.88 20.98
N GLU A 530 20.71 9.58 19.87
CA GLU A 530 20.94 11.03 19.83
C GLU A 530 19.67 11.75 20.30
N PRO A 531 19.75 12.63 21.32
CA PRO A 531 18.63 13.48 21.70
C PRO A 531 18.45 14.59 20.65
N MET A 532 17.22 14.77 20.18
CA MET A 532 16.83 15.75 19.17
C MET A 532 16.02 16.90 19.76
#